data_AF-A0A840UWC3-F1
#
_entry.id   AF-A0A840UWC3-F1
#
_cell.length_a   1.000
_cell.length_b   1.000
_cell.length_c   1.000
_cell.angle_alpha   90.00
_cell.angle_beta   90.00
_cell.angle_gamma   90.00
#
_symmetry.space_group_name_H-M   'P 1'
#
loop_
_entity.id
_entity.type
_entity.pdbx_description
1 polymer ?
#
loop_
_entity_poly.entity_id
_entity_poly.type
_entity_poly.pdbx_seq_one_letter_code
_entity_poly.pdbx_strand_id
1 'polypeptide(L)' 'MKVIFSELAKLELDDACSFYDLQMSGLGLKFKEEVGKAVRRIAEFPTA' A
#
# COMPACT_ATOMS: atom_id res chain seq x y z
N MET A 1 2.24 -12.53 -11.58
CA MET A 1 3.26 -11.52 -11.99
C MET A 1 4.13 -11.15 -10.79
N LYS A 2 5.44 -10.90 -10.96
CA LYS A 2 6.28 -10.40 -9.85
C LYS A 2 6.14 -8.88 -9.74
N VAL A 3 5.66 -8.39 -8.61
CA VAL A 3 5.58 -6.95 -8.32
C VAL A 3 6.85 -6.53 -7.56
N ILE A 4 7.45 -5.42 -7.99
CA ILE A 4 8.64 -4.83 -7.35
C ILE A 4 8.32 -3.36 -7.10
N PHE A 5 8.49 -2.92 -5.85
CA PHE A 5 8.32 -1.52 -5.48
C PHE A 5 9.63 -0.78 -5.69
N SER A 6 9.56 0.41 -6.31
CA SER A 6 10.66 1.36 -6.27
C SER A 6 10.86 1.88 -4.85
N GLU A 7 12.05 2.41 -4.55
CA GLU A 7 12.30 3.02 -3.23
C GLU A 7 11.34 4.19 -2.96
N LEU A 8 11.03 5.01 -3.97
CA LEU A 8 10.06 6.10 -3.85
C LEU A 8 8.67 5.58 -3.49
N ALA A 9 8.20 4.50 -4.13
CA ALA A 9 6.89 3.93 -3.82
C ALA A 9 6.80 3.36 -2.40
N LYS A 10 7.91 2.90 -1.82
CA LYS A 10 7.95 2.48 -0.41
C LYS A 10 7.85 3.68 0.52
N LEU A 11 8.61 4.75 0.24
CA LEU A 11 8.55 6.00 1.01
C LEU A 11 7.14 6.59 1.01
N GLU A 12 6.50 6.66 -0.16
CA GLU A 12 5.11 7.14 -0.29
C GLU A 12 4.12 6.29 0.55
N LEU A 13 4.27 4.95 0.54
CA LEU A 13 3.44 4.08 1.35
C LEU A 13 3.66 4.31 2.85
N ASP A 14 4.90 4.45 3.29
CA ASP A 14 5.24 4.66 4.69
C ASP A 14 4.75 6.04 5.18
N ASP A 15 4.96 7.10 4.39
CA ASP A 15 4.46 8.45 4.67
C ASP A 15 2.92 8.47 4.78
N ALA A 16 2.23 7.81 3.85
CA ALA A 16 0.77 7.69 3.90
C ALA A 16 0.30 6.91 5.13
N CYS A 17 0.99 5.81 5.50
CA CYS A 17 0.67 5.06 6.72
C CYS A 17 0.82 5.94 7.96
N SER A 18 1.93 6.67 8.09
CA SER A 18 2.18 7.58 9.19
C SER A 18 1.15 8.71 9.25
N PHE A 19 0.83 9.33 8.11
CA PHE A 19 -0.19 10.38 8.03
C PHE A 19 -1.56 9.88 8.50
N TYR A 20 -2.01 8.73 8.01
CA TYR A 20 -3.30 8.18 8.40
C TYR A 20 -3.35 7.80 9.89
N ASP A 21 -2.25 7.28 10.43
CA ASP A 21 -2.19 6.94 11.86
C ASP A 21 -2.24 8.18 12.77
N LEU A 22 -1.68 9.31 12.33
CA LEU A 22 -1.83 10.61 13.00
C LEU A 22 -3.30 11.07 13.03
N GLN A 23 -4.07 10.79 11.98
CA GLN A 23 -5.48 11.14 11.92
C GLN A 23 -6.34 10.25 12.83
N MET A 24 -6.05 8.95 12.86
CA MET A 24 -6.72 7.98 13.71
C MET A 24 -5.80 6.79 13.94
N SER A 25 -5.53 6.48 15.21
CA SER A 25 -4.70 5.34 15.56
C SER A 25 -5.22 4.03 14.94
N GLY A 26 -4.32 3.30 14.28
CA GLY A 26 -4.60 2.06 13.57
C GLY A 26 -5.08 2.24 12.13
N LEU A 27 -5.34 3.48 11.66
CA LEU A 27 -5.77 3.71 10.28
C LEU A 27 -4.64 3.47 9.27
N GLY A 28 -3.39 3.80 9.63
CA GLY A 28 -2.23 3.53 8.78
C GLY A 28 -2.06 2.04 8.47
N LEU A 29 -2.28 1.18 9.48
CA LEU A 29 -2.25 -0.28 9.29
C LEU A 29 -3.34 -0.75 8.34
N LYS A 30 -4.58 -0.28 8.51
CA LYS A 30 -5.70 -0.62 7.62
C LYS A 30 -5.43 -0.18 6.19
N PHE A 31 -4.87 1.01 6.00
CA PHE A 31 -4.48 1.50 4.68
C PHE A 31 -3.44 0.59 4.03
N LYS A 32 -2.39 0.18 4.76
CA LYS A 32 -1.36 -0.74 4.26
C LYS A 32 -1.94 -2.09 3.84
N GLU A 33 -2.90 -2.62 4.58
CA GLU A 33 -3.59 -3.86 4.22
C GLU A 33 -4.37 -3.74 2.91
N GLU A 34 -5.09 -2.63 2.70
CA GLU A 34 -5.82 -2.37 1.46
C GLU A 34 -4.89 -2.22 0.25
N VAL A 35 -3.78 -1.50 0.40
CA VAL A 35 -2.73 -1.43 -0.63
C VAL A 35 -2.22 -2.83 -0.97
N GLY A 36 -1.97 -3.67 0.04
CA GLY A 36 -1.56 -5.06 -0.16
C GLY A 36 -2.59 -5.90 -0.92
N LYS A 37 -3.89 -5.71 -0.66
CA LYS A 37 -4.98 -6.36 -1.41
C LYS A 37 -5.02 -5.89 -2.86
N ALA A 38 -4.88 -4.59 -3.11
CA ALA A 38 -4.85 -4.01 -4.44
C ALA A 38 -3.68 -4.57 -5.27
N VAL A 39 -2.47 -4.61 -4.68
CA VAL A 39 -1.27 -5.15 -5.32
C VAL A 39 -1.44 -6.62 -5.70
N ARG A 40 -2.05 -7.44 -4.82
CA ARG A 40 -2.37 -8.83 -5.14
C ARG A 40 -3.33 -8.94 -6.32
N ARG A 41 -4.39 -8.12 -6.36
CA ARG A 41 -5.35 -8.09 -7.46
C ARG A 41 -4.69 -7.69 -8.78
N ILE A 42 -3.84 -6.68 -8.79
CA ILE A 42 -3.07 -6.29 -9.99
C ILE A 42 -2.13 -7.42 -10.44
N ALA A 43 -1.49 -8.11 -9.50
CA ALA A 43 -0.58 -9.21 -9.80
C ALA A 43 -1.29 -10.44 -10.39
N GLU A 44 -2.55 -10.67 -10.00
CA GLU A 44 -3.44 -11.72 -10.48
C GLU A 44 -4.08 -11.36 -11.82
N PHE A 45 -4.48 -10.09 -11.99
CA PHE A 45 -5.16 -9.57 -13.18
C PHE A 45 -4.41 -8.37 -13.79
N PRO A 46 -3.23 -8.57 -14.41
CA PRO A 46 -2.37 -7.48 -14.87
C PRO A 46 -2.89 -6.68 -16.07
N THR A 47 -3.91 -7.18 -16.76
CA THR A 47 -4.47 -6.59 -17.99
C THR A 47 -5.97 -6.30 -17.89
N ALA A 48 -6.53 -6.31 -16.68
CA ALA A 48 -7.95 -6.03 -16.44
C ALA A 48 -8.29 -4.56 -16.68
#